data_AF-A0A174B282-F1
#
_entry.id   AF-A0A174B282-F1
#
_cell.length_a   1.000
_cell.length_b   1.000
_cell.length_c   1.000
_cell.angle_alpha   90.00
_cell.angle_beta   90.00
_cell.angle_gamma   90.00
#
_symmetry.space_group_name_H-M   'P 1'
#
loop_
_entity.id
_entity.type
_entity.pdbx_description
1 polymer ?
#
loop_
_entity_poly.entity_id
_entity_poly.type
_entity_poly.pdbx_seq_one_letter_code
_entity_poly.pdbx_strand_id
1 'polypeptide(L)' 'MYRMNRKEYQGLLKVAAEQVPFGVYAVEKNDYAELRCDRCESMTKLKEMIRAYKQQGYRVHANGKEKS' A
#
# COMPACT_ATOMS: atom_id res chain seq x y z
N MET A 1 18.28 -1.25 -10.49
CA MET A 1 16.97 -1.88 -10.21
C MET A 1 17.16 -2.87 -9.07
N TYR A 2 16.53 -2.63 -7.91
CA TYR A 2 16.61 -3.54 -6.77
C TYR A 2 15.76 -4.78 -7.06
N ARG A 3 16.40 -5.93 -7.28
CA ARG A 3 15.72 -7.22 -7.41
C ARG A 3 15.68 -7.86 -6.03
N MET A 4 14.79 -7.36 -5.16
CA MET A 4 14.60 -7.94 -3.82
C MET A 4 14.02 -9.34 -3.93
N ASN A 5 14.48 -10.24 -3.07
CA ASN A 5 13.95 -11.60 -3.02
C ASN A 5 12.51 -11.54 -2.50
N ARG A 6 11.57 -12.32 -3.08
CA ARG A 6 10.13 -12.25 -2.72
C ARG A 6 9.87 -12.34 -1.20
N LYS A 7 10.72 -13.05 -0.46
CA LYS A 7 10.66 -13.17 1.01
C LYS A 7 10.96 -11.85 1.72
N GLU A 8 11.97 -11.12 1.30
CA GLU A 8 12.33 -9.83 1.90
C GLU A 8 11.24 -8.79 1.64
N TYR A 9 10.71 -8.78 0.40
CA TYR A 9 9.60 -7.92 0.05
C TYR A 9 8.34 -8.21 0.89
N GLN A 10 8.00 -9.48 1.11
CA GLN A 10 6.90 -9.83 2.03
C GLN A 10 7.15 -9.39 3.47
N GLY A 11 8.40 -9.47 3.95
CA GLY A 11 8.78 -8.96 5.27
C GLY A 11 8.56 -7.46 5.37
N LEU A 12 9.03 -6.70 4.38
CA LEU A 12 8.86 -5.25 4.31
C LEU A 12 7.39 -4.83 4.20
N LEU A 13 6.59 -5.55 3.41
CA LEU A 13 5.15 -5.30 3.32
C LEU A 13 4.45 -5.46 4.67
N LYS A 14 4.82 -6.48 5.46
CA LYS A 14 4.27 -6.67 6.82
C LYS A 14 4.63 -5.50 7.73
N VAL A 15 5.90 -5.10 7.74
CA VAL A 15 6.37 -3.97 8.55
C VAL A 15 5.65 -2.68 8.14
N ALA A 16 5.52 -2.42 6.84
CA ALA A 16 4.80 -1.25 6.33
C ALA A 16 3.30 -1.27 6.73
N ALA A 17 2.67 -2.44 6.67
CA ALA A 17 1.29 -2.62 7.13
C ALA A 17 1.15 -2.37 8.64
N GLU A 18 2.09 -2.81 9.46
CA GLU A 18 2.09 -2.52 10.90
C GLU A 18 2.27 -1.02 11.21
N GLN A 19 3.11 -0.34 10.43
CA GLN A 19 3.39 1.10 10.59
C GLN A 19 2.23 2.01 10.14
N VAL A 20 1.37 1.52 9.25
CA VAL A 20 0.22 2.23 8.69
C VAL A 20 -1.05 1.51 9.12
N PRO A 21 -1.56 1.78 10.35
CA PRO A 21 -2.77 1.14 10.85
C PRO A 21 -4.02 1.49 10.01
N PHE A 22 -4.00 2.67 9.36
CA PHE A 22 -5.03 3.12 8.45
C PHE A 22 -4.42 4.01 7.35
N GLY A 23 -4.47 3.57 6.10
CA GLY A 23 -3.74 4.22 5.00
C GLY A 23 -3.22 3.27 3.93
N VAL A 24 -2.47 3.82 2.96
CA VAL A 24 -1.78 3.05 1.91
C VAL A 24 -0.34 2.80 2.35
N TYR A 25 0.07 1.53 2.35
CA TYR A 25 1.41 1.13 2.79
C TYR A 25 2.31 0.60 1.68
N ALA A 26 1.76 0.24 0.52
CA ALA A 26 2.56 -0.05 -0.67
C ALA A 26 1.75 0.11 -1.96
N VAL A 27 2.45 0.34 -3.07
CA VAL A 27 1.90 0.31 -4.42
C VAL A 27 2.83 -0.48 -5.35
N GLU A 28 2.26 -1.34 -6.18
CA GLU A 28 3.01 -2.16 -7.15
C GLU A 28 2.58 -1.80 -8.56
N LYS A 29 3.51 -1.77 -9.51
CA LYS A 29 3.20 -1.61 -10.93
C LYS A 29 4.22 -2.37 -11.75
N ASN A 30 3.74 -3.32 -12.55
CA ASN A 30 4.57 -4.21 -13.36
C ASN A 30 5.61 -4.93 -12.47
N ASP A 31 6.89 -4.61 -12.67
CA ASP A 31 8.03 -5.19 -11.94
C ASP A 31 8.57 -4.29 -10.81
N TYR A 32 7.86 -3.21 -10.49
CA TYR A 32 8.27 -2.27 -9.46
C TYR A 32 7.28 -2.22 -8.30
N ALA A 33 7.82 -2.19 -7.08
CA ALA A 33 7.05 -2.01 -5.85
C ALA A 33 7.63 -0.84 -5.06
N GLU A 34 6.76 0.09 -4.67
CA GLU A 34 7.07 1.20 -3.78
C GLU A 34 6.38 0.97 -2.44
N LEU A 35 7.16 0.97 -1.37
CA LEU A 35 6.63 1.07 -0.02
C LEU A 35 6.24 2.53 0.23
N ARG A 36 5.05 2.74 0.75
CA ARG A 36 4.49 4.06 1.09
C ARG A 36 4.16 4.06 2.59
N CYS A 37 4.12 5.23 3.21
CA CYS A 37 3.66 5.39 4.60
C CYS A 37 2.50 6.41 4.65
N ASP A 38 1.60 6.34 3.67
CA ASP A 38 0.50 7.29 3.51
C ASP A 38 -0.61 6.97 4.50
N ARG A 39 -0.52 7.56 5.70
CA ARG A 39 -1.56 7.47 6.72
C ARG A 39 -2.77 8.31 6.30
N CYS A 40 -3.94 7.71 6.38
CA CYS A 40 -5.20 8.41 6.14
C CYS A 40 -5.94 8.61 7.46
N GLU A 41 -6.77 9.65 7.52
CA GLU A 41 -7.62 9.91 8.69
C GLU A 41 -9.09 9.57 8.40
N SER A 42 -9.43 9.23 7.15
CA SER A 42 -10.80 8.96 6.73
C SER A 42 -10.88 7.92 5.62
N MET A 43 -11.92 7.07 5.68
CA MET A 43 -12.18 6.05 4.65
C MET A 43 -12.42 6.66 3.27
N THR A 44 -13.04 7.84 3.19
CA THR A 44 -13.30 8.52 1.92
C THR A 44 -12.00 8.87 1.20
N LYS A 45 -11.07 9.54 1.90
CA LYS A 45 -9.73 9.85 1.38
C LYS A 45 -8.96 8.59 0.98
N LEU A 46 -9.04 7.53 1.81
CA LEU A 46 -8.39 6.26 1.50
C LEU A 46 -8.93 5.65 0.19
N LYS A 47 -10.26 5.63 0.01
CA LYS A 47 -10.92 5.10 -1.19
C LYS A 47 -10.59 5.94 -2.44
N GLU A 48 -10.58 7.26 -2.32
CA GLU A 48 -10.18 8.16 -3.41
C GLU A 48 -8.74 7.91 -3.84
N MET A 49 -7.83 7.79 -2.88
CA MET A 49 -6.42 7.56 -3.14
C MET A 49 -6.15 6.18 -3.77
N ILE A 50 -6.81 5.14 -3.26
CA ILE A 50 -6.77 3.80 -3.88
C ILE A 50 -7.30 3.86 -5.33
N ARG A 51 -8.39 4.57 -5.58
CA ARG A 51 -8.95 4.73 -6.94
C ARG A 51 -8.00 5.47 -7.86
N ALA A 52 -7.36 6.55 -7.40
CA ALA A 52 -6.40 7.32 -8.18
C ALA A 52 -5.19 6.45 -8.60
N TYR A 53 -4.61 5.72 -7.66
CA TYR A 53 -3.50 4.80 -7.97
C TYR A 53 -3.93 3.65 -8.90
N LYS A 54 -5.13 3.08 -8.71
CA LYS A 54 -5.67 2.06 -9.62
C LYS A 54 -5.89 2.59 -11.03
N GLN A 55 -6.37 3.83 -11.18
CA GLN A 55 -6.52 4.47 -12.50
C GLN A 55 -5.17 4.64 -13.20
N GLN A 56 -4.10 4.88 -12.45
CA GLN A 56 -2.74 4.96 -12.97
C GLN A 56 -2.10 3.58 -13.27
N GLY A 57 -2.84 2.49 -13.02
CA GLY A 57 -2.41 1.11 -13.26
C GLY A 57 -1.57 0.50 -12.13
N TYR A 58 -1.61 1.08 -10.92
CA TYR A 58 -0.94 0.54 -9.74
C TYR A 58 -1.85 -0.40 -8.96
N ARG A 59 -1.29 -1.49 -8.46
CA ARG A 59 -1.87 -2.37 -7.44
C ARG A 59 -1.60 -1.77 -6.07
N VAL A 60 -2.66 -1.40 -5.36
CA VAL A 60 -2.54 -0.69 -4.09
C VAL A 60 -2.72 -1.64 -2.92
N HIS A 61 -1.81 -1.55 -1.95
CA HIS A 61 -1.87 -2.24 -0.67
C HIS A 61 -2.18 -1.23 0.42
N ALA A 62 -3.34 -1.39 1.05
CA ALA A 62 -3.86 -0.43 2.00
C ALA A 62 -4.53 -1.12 3.18
N ASN A 63 -4.40 -0.51 4.35
CA ASN A 63 -5.13 -0.88 5.55
C ASN A 63 -6.31 0.08 5.70
N GLY A 64 -7.52 -0.46 5.61
CA GLY A 64 -8.75 0.25 5.89
C GLY A 64 -9.63 -0.69 6.68
N LYS A 65 -9.54 -0.66 8.01
CA LYS A 65 -10.42 -1.47 8.85
C LYS A 65 -11.86 -1.02 8.59
N GLU A 66 -12.62 -1.84 7.86
CA GLU A 66 -14.04 -2.02 8.16
C GLU A 66 -14.09 -3.03 9.31
N LYS A 67 -14.04 -2.53 10.54
CA LYS A 67 -14.63 -3.26 11.67
C LYS A 67 -15.99 -2.62 11.87
N SER A 68 -16.98 -3.14 11.16
CA SER A 68 -18.37 -3.01 11.61
C SER A 68 -18.71 -4.20 12.49
#